data_AF-A0A9I9E9K0-F1
#
_entry.id   AF-A0A9I9E9K0-F1
#
_cell.length_a   1.000
_cell.length_b   1.000
_cell.length_c   1.000
_cell.angle_alpha   90.00
_cell.angle_beta   90.00
_cell.angle_gamma   90.00
#
_symmetry.space_group_name_H-M   'P 1'
#
loop_
_entity.id
_entity.type
_entity.pdbx_description
1 polymer ?
#
loop_
_entity_poly.entity_id
_entity_poly.type
_entity_poly.pdbx_seq_one_letter_code
_entity_poly.pdbx_strand_id
1 'polypeptide(L)'
;MIDKGWMKIRNKFSLEYRQGVTQFLEFVKFHVDAYVRLRCPCKRCLNLNWSSLEGVERHLLTIGISPYYIEWVYHEESLSFRGIENFEKVTSSNNPFNEGTSSTQFNEKMICLVC
;
A
#
# COMPACT_ATOMS: atom_id res chain seq x y z
N MET A 1 -6.61 7.58 13.78
CA MET A 1 -6.77 8.23 12.46
C MET A 1 -5.67 9.25 12.31
N ILE A 2 -4.96 9.27 11.18
CA ILE A 2 -3.92 10.28 10.92
C ILE A 2 -4.55 11.49 10.25
N ASP A 3 -4.20 12.69 10.71
CA ASP A 3 -4.58 13.91 10.02
C ASP A 3 -3.91 13.94 8.63
N LYS A 4 -4.70 14.12 7.57
CA LYS A 4 -4.20 14.30 6.19
C LYS A 4 -3.98 15.79 5.84
N GLY A 5 -4.33 16.72 6.73
CA GLY A 5 -4.25 18.17 6.52
C GLY A 5 -2.85 18.66 6.13
N TRP A 6 -1.80 18.08 6.73
CA TRP A 6 -0.41 18.41 6.44
C TRP A 6 -0.02 18.23 4.96
N MET A 7 -0.66 17.32 4.22
CA MET A 7 -0.36 17.08 2.80
C MET A 7 -0.71 18.28 1.91
N LYS A 8 -1.66 19.11 2.36
CA LYS A 8 -2.10 20.34 1.67
C LYS A 8 -1.15 21.52 1.94
N ILE A 9 -0.22 21.39 2.90
CA ILE A 9 0.71 22.45 3.27
C ILE A 9 1.78 22.60 2.18
N ARG A 10 1.79 23.76 1.51
CA ARG A 10 2.78 24.09 0.47
C ARG A 10 4.18 24.31 1.04
N ASN A 11 4.28 24.82 2.27
CA ASN A 11 5.54 25.06 2.95
C ASN A 11 6.07 23.78 3.63
N LYS A 12 6.83 22.96 2.90
CA LYS A 12 7.46 21.75 3.44
C LYS A 12 8.47 21.98 4.59
N PHE A 13 8.85 23.23 4.85
CA PHE A 13 9.72 23.58 5.97
C PHE A 13 8.94 23.88 7.26
N SER A 14 7.61 23.98 7.20
CA SER A 14 6.77 24.23 8.39
C SER A 14 6.81 23.04 9.35
N LEU A 15 6.55 23.32 10.64
CA LEU A 15 6.58 22.30 11.68
C LEU A 15 5.49 21.25 11.46
N GLU A 16 4.30 21.70 11.07
CA GLU A 16 3.10 20.89 10.83
C GLU A 16 3.33 19.93 9.67
N TYR A 17 3.98 20.38 8.58
CA TYR A 17 4.34 19.49 7.47
C TYR A 17 5.33 18.41 7.93
N ARG A 18 6.39 18.78 8.68
CA ARG A 18 7.39 17.82 9.18
C ARG A 18 6.77 16.81 10.15
N GLN A 19 5.93 17.26 11.07
CA GLN A 19 5.19 16.39 11.99
C GLN A 19 4.28 15.41 11.23
N GLY A 20 3.59 15.89 10.19
CA GLY A 20 2.79 15.05 9.30
C GLY A 20 3.60 13.98 8.57
N VAL A 21 4.79 14.32 8.08
CA VAL A 21 5.74 13.36 7.51
C VAL A 21 6.17 12.31 8.54
N THR A 22 6.51 12.71 9.77
CA THR A 22 6.87 11.77 10.84
C THR A 22 5.71 10.83 11.19
N GLN A 23 4.49 11.34 11.37
CA GLN A 23 3.30 10.53 11.64
C GLN A 23 3.00 9.54 10.50
N PHE A 24 3.17 9.96 9.25
CA PHE A 24 3.04 9.09 8.09
C PHE A 24 4.05 7.95 8.09
N LEU A 25 5.33 8.24 8.33
CA LEU A 25 6.40 7.24 8.38
C LEU A 25 6.20 6.23 9.52
N GLU A 26 5.79 6.71 10.70
CA GLU A 26 5.42 5.90 11.85
C GLU A 26 4.25 4.94 11.58
N PHE A 27 3.37 5.26 10.62
CA PHE A 27 2.27 4.40 10.21
C PHE A 27 2.67 3.40 9.11
N VAL A 28 3.37 3.86 8.07
CA VAL A 28 3.72 2.98 6.94
C VAL A 28 4.86 2.01 7.24
N LYS A 29 5.64 2.20 8.32
CA LYS A 29 6.68 1.23 8.73
C LYS A 29 6.13 -0.18 9.04
N PHE A 30 4.86 -0.29 9.39
CA PHE A 30 4.16 -1.57 9.61
C PHE A 30 3.61 -2.20 8.31
N HIS A 31 3.75 -1.49 7.18
CA HIS A 31 3.11 -1.82 5.89
C HIS A 31 4.14 -1.80 4.74
N VAL A 32 5.37 -2.22 5.01
CA VAL A 32 6.47 -2.31 4.04
C VAL A 32 6.48 -3.64 3.29
N ASP A 33 7.11 -3.67 2.11
CA ASP A 33 7.34 -4.91 1.35
C ASP A 33 8.33 -5.85 2.06
N ALA A 34 8.52 -7.06 1.51
CA ALA A 34 9.48 -8.05 2.02
C ALA A 34 10.96 -7.58 2.02
N TYR A 35 11.25 -6.41 1.45
CA TYR A 35 12.56 -5.78 1.39
C TYR A 35 12.64 -4.49 2.24
N VAL A 36 11.65 -4.23 3.11
CA VAL A 36 11.55 -3.04 3.97
C VAL A 36 11.44 -1.73 3.18
N ARG A 37 10.69 -1.75 2.07
CA ARG A 37 10.44 -0.60 1.19
C ARG A 37 8.95 -0.30 1.07
N LEU A 38 8.64 0.90 0.63
CA LEU A 38 7.30 1.35 0.27
C LEU A 38 7.33 2.16 -1.03
N ARG A 39 6.15 2.38 -1.64
CA ARG A 39 5.99 3.33 -2.74
C ARG A 39 6.17 4.75 -2.21
N CYS A 40 6.90 5.59 -2.95
CA CYS A 40 7.22 6.95 -2.53
C CYS A 40 6.16 7.96 -3.05
N PRO A 41 5.39 8.63 -2.16
CA PRO A 41 4.33 9.57 -2.56
C PRO A 41 4.83 10.99 -2.87
N CYS A 42 6.14 11.21 -3.02
CA CYS A 42 6.67 12.54 -3.36
C CYS A 42 6.30 12.96 -4.80
N LYS A 43 6.31 14.27 -5.07
CA LYS A 43 5.97 14.85 -6.39
C LYS A 43 6.79 14.29 -7.57
N ARG A 44 7.99 13.77 -7.31
CA ARG A 44 8.87 13.17 -8.33
C ARG A 44 8.54 11.70 -8.58
N CYS A 45 8.15 10.96 -7.54
CA CYS A 45 7.98 9.51 -7.62
C CYS A 45 6.54 9.11 -7.91
N LEU A 46 5.54 9.90 -7.50
CA LEU A 46 4.12 9.68 -7.82
C LEU A 46 3.63 8.25 -7.53
N ASN A 47 4.10 7.63 -6.44
CA ASN A 47 3.92 6.20 -6.09
C ASN A 47 4.52 5.16 -7.06
N LEU A 48 5.21 5.56 -8.13
CA LEU A 48 5.80 4.67 -9.12
C LEU A 48 7.17 4.10 -8.71
N ASN A 49 7.86 4.69 -7.73
CA ASN A 49 9.16 4.20 -7.25
C ASN A 49 9.06 3.56 -5.85
N TRP A 50 9.67 2.39 -5.68
CA TRP A 50 9.98 1.82 -4.37
C TRP A 50 11.17 2.54 -3.73
N SER A 51 11.13 2.72 -2.41
CA SER A 51 12.22 3.32 -1.62
C SER A 51 12.17 2.84 -0.17
N SER A 52 13.30 2.86 0.54
CA SER A 52 13.34 2.69 2.00
C SER A 52 12.59 3.84 2.70
N LEU A 53 12.21 3.62 3.97
CA LEU A 53 11.60 4.64 4.84
C LEU A 53 12.41 5.94 4.86
N GLU A 54 13.72 5.87 5.10
CA GLU A 54 14.65 7.01 5.05
C GLU A 54 14.65 7.70 3.66
N GLY A 55 14.63 6.92 2.57
CA GLY A 55 14.57 7.48 1.22
C GLY A 55 13.25 8.20 0.93
N VAL A 56 12.13 7.71 1.48
CA VAL A 56 10.82 8.39 1.41
C VAL A 56 10.83 9.65 2.27
N GLU A 57 11.33 9.60 3.50
CA GLU A 57 11.47 10.77 4.38
C GLU A 57 12.27 11.88 3.69
N ARG A 58 13.48 11.57 3.22
CA ARG A 58 14.35 12.49 2.49
C ARG A 58 13.63 13.10 1.29
N HIS A 59 12.89 12.32 0.51
CA HIS A 59 12.10 12.85 -0.61
C HIS A 59 10.93 13.74 -0.15
N LEU A 60 10.22 13.38 0.92
CA LEU A 60 9.12 14.20 1.46
C LEU A 60 9.61 15.53 2.03
N LEU A 61 10.79 15.57 2.66
CA LEU A 61 11.39 16.78 3.20
C LEU A 61 12.07 17.68 2.14
N THR A 62 12.59 17.11 1.05
CA THR A 62 13.30 17.87 -0.01
C THR A 62 12.43 18.23 -1.21
N ILE A 63 11.61 17.29 -1.69
CA ILE A 63 10.76 17.43 -2.90
C ILE A 63 9.33 17.82 -2.51
N GLY A 64 8.82 17.26 -1.41
CA GLY A 64 7.44 17.43 -0.97
C GLY A 64 6.51 16.33 -1.48
N ILE A 65 5.39 16.11 -0.78
CA ILE A 65 4.35 15.15 -1.16
C ILE A 65 3.62 15.58 -2.44
N SER A 66 3.17 14.60 -3.23
CA SER A 66 2.34 14.83 -4.41
C SER A 66 0.97 15.36 -3.99
N PRO A 67 0.45 16.45 -4.60
CA PRO A 67 -0.91 16.92 -4.34
C PRO A 67 -1.97 15.94 -4.86
N TYR A 68 -1.59 15.01 -5.75
CA TYR A 68 -2.45 13.94 -6.26
C TYR A 68 -2.48 12.71 -5.36
N TYR A 69 -1.69 12.68 -4.29
CA TYR A 69 -1.74 11.64 -3.27
C TYR A 69 -2.90 11.92 -2.31
N ILE A 70 -4.12 11.68 -2.80
CA ILE A 70 -5.37 12.08 -2.14
C ILE A 70 -5.92 11.04 -1.19
N GLU A 71 -5.69 9.75 -1.45
CA GLU A 71 -6.29 8.67 -0.68
C GLU A 71 -5.31 7.62 -0.16
N TRP A 72 -5.70 7.03 0.98
CA TRP A 72 -4.97 6.00 1.70
C TRP A 72 -5.86 4.76 1.79
N VAL A 73 -6.15 4.15 0.64
CA VAL A 73 -6.92 2.90 0.63
C VAL A 73 -6.05 1.76 1.20
N TYR A 74 -6.51 1.24 2.32
CA TYR A 74 -6.17 -0.06 2.89
C TYR A 74 -7.23 -1.03 2.34
N HIS A 75 -6.86 -2.00 1.49
CA HIS A 75 -7.76 -3.09 1.15
C HIS A 75 -7.60 -4.24 2.15
N GLU A 76 -8.50 -4.32 3.12
CA GLU A 76 -8.62 -5.46 4.05
C GLU A 76 -9.81 -6.38 3.72
N GLU A 77 -10.34 -6.28 2.50
CA GLU A 77 -11.37 -7.19 2.02
C GLU A 77 -10.76 -8.54 1.67
N SER A 78 -10.77 -9.41 2.68
CA SER A 78 -10.58 -10.84 2.50
C SER A 78 -11.66 -11.35 1.54
N LEU A 79 -11.26 -11.79 0.34
CA LEU A 79 -12.12 -12.49 -0.60
C LEU A 79 -12.42 -13.90 -0.06
N SER A 80 -13.28 -13.98 0.95
CA SER A 80 -13.95 -15.23 1.30
C SER A 80 -14.92 -15.58 0.16
N PHE A 81 -14.46 -16.40 -0.77
CA PHE A 81 -15.24 -16.81 -1.94
C PHE A 81 -16.38 -17.75 -1.50
N ARG A 82 -17.50 -17.18 -1.04
CA ARG A 82 -18.73 -17.89 -0.68
C ARG A 82 -19.83 -17.65 -1.73
N GLY A 83 -20.06 -18.66 -2.58
CA GLY A 83 -21.01 -18.62 -3.70
C GLY A 83 -20.44 -17.89 -4.93
N ILE A 84 -20.75 -18.26 -6.18
CA ILE A 84 -21.75 -19.21 -6.73
C ILE A 84 -21.32 -19.57 -8.19
N GLU A 85 -21.85 -20.56 -8.94
CA GLU A 85 -22.99 -21.50 -8.77
C GLU A 85 -22.54 -22.99 -8.86
N ASN A 86 -23.32 -23.87 -9.50
CA ASN A 86 -23.04 -25.26 -9.87
C ASN A 86 -23.19 -25.43 -11.41
N PHE A 87 -22.16 -25.90 -12.12
CA PHE A 87 -22.21 -26.59 -13.44
C PHE A 87 -20.74 -27.02 -13.74
N GLU A 88 -20.38 -28.23 -14.18
CA GLU A 88 -21.13 -29.39 -14.68
C GLU A 88 -20.70 -30.71 -14.00
N LYS A 89 -21.40 -31.80 -14.33
CA LYS A 89 -21.20 -33.15 -13.78
C LYS A 89 -20.55 -34.06 -14.83
N VAL A 90 -19.73 -35.02 -14.39
CA VAL A 90 -19.15 -36.15 -15.17
C VAL A 90 -17.94 -35.71 -16.05
N THR A 91 -16.75 -36.32 -16.03
CA THR A 91 -16.39 -37.75 -15.98
C THR A 91 -15.38 -38.18 -14.89
N SER A 92 -15.46 -39.46 -14.51
CA SER A 92 -14.62 -40.13 -13.49
C SER A 92 -13.20 -40.50 -13.98
N SER A 93 -12.17 -40.28 -13.14
CA SER A 93 -11.06 -41.24 -12.89
C SER A 93 -10.00 -40.73 -11.87
N ASN A 94 -10.16 -41.15 -10.60
CA ASN A 94 -9.11 -41.58 -9.65
C ASN A 94 -7.84 -40.73 -9.30
N ASN A 95 -7.87 -40.16 -8.07
CA ASN A 95 -6.86 -40.36 -6.99
C ASN A 95 -5.48 -39.62 -7.04
N PRO A 96 -4.69 -39.51 -5.93
CA PRO A 96 -4.89 -38.43 -4.94
C PRO A 96 -3.60 -37.92 -4.23
N PHE A 97 -3.16 -36.66 -4.39
CA PHE A 97 -2.10 -36.12 -3.50
C PHE A 97 -2.33 -34.65 -3.10
N ASN A 98 -1.76 -34.31 -1.95
CA ASN A 98 -2.09 -33.16 -1.09
C ASN A 98 -1.11 -31.97 -1.23
N GLU A 99 -1.50 -30.90 -0.54
CA GLU A 99 -0.67 -29.78 -0.07
C GLU A 99 -0.19 -28.73 -1.09
N GLY A 100 -0.20 -27.48 -0.62
CA GLY A 100 0.06 -26.29 -1.44
C GLY A 100 -0.99 -25.20 -1.30
N THR A 101 -1.36 -24.81 -0.06
CA THR A 101 -2.03 -23.52 0.17
C THR A 101 -1.10 -22.40 -0.27
N SER A 102 -1.28 -21.93 -1.51
CA SER A 102 -0.45 -20.88 -2.09
C SER A 102 -0.79 -19.54 -1.45
N SER A 103 -0.03 -19.17 -0.42
CA SER A 103 -0.16 -17.93 0.36
C SER A 103 0.21 -16.65 -0.40
N THR A 104 -0.10 -16.58 -1.70
CA THR A 104 0.49 -15.65 -2.67
C THR A 104 -0.46 -14.54 -3.13
N GLN A 105 -1.52 -14.22 -2.37
CA GLN A 105 -2.53 -13.25 -2.84
C GLN A 105 -3.14 -12.31 -1.78
N PHE A 106 -2.44 -12.00 -0.69
CA PHE A 106 -2.97 -11.14 0.39
C PHE A 106 -2.13 -9.93 0.80
N ASN A 107 -1.13 -9.53 -0.01
CA ASN A 107 -0.09 -8.59 0.44
C ASN A 107 0.07 -7.32 -0.42
N GLU A 108 -0.57 -7.22 -1.60
CA GLU A 108 -0.20 -6.22 -2.62
C GLU A 108 -1.09 -4.96 -2.67
N LYS A 109 -2.10 -4.83 -1.81
CA LYS A 109 -3.12 -3.76 -1.90
C LYS A 109 -3.12 -2.77 -0.74
N MET A 110 -1.96 -2.20 -0.43
CA MET A 110 -1.87 -1.05 0.46
C MET A 110 -1.18 0.14 -0.19
N ILE A 111 -1.77 1.32 0.04
CA ILE A 111 -1.35 2.63 -0.48
C ILE A 111 -1.76 2.87 -1.95
N CYS A 112 -3.07 2.69 -2.17
CA CYS A 112 -3.97 3.44 -3.06
C CYS A 112 -3.69 3.65 -4.55
N LEU A 113 -4.78 3.48 -5.32
CA LEU A 113 -4.97 3.83 -6.73
C LEU A 113 -4.32 5.17 -7.14
N VAL A 114 -3.44 5.09 -8.14
CA VAL A 114 -3.51 5.93 -9.34
C VAL A 114 -3.78 4.95 -10.49
N CYS A 115 -4.74 5.29 -11.36
CA CYS A 115 -5.34 4.40 -12.36
C CYS A 115 -4.33 3.76 -13.33
#